data_AF-A0A167QB72-F1
#
_entry.id   AF-A0A167QB72-F1
#
_cell.length_a   1.000
_cell.length_b   1.000
_cell.length_c   1.000
_cell.angle_alpha   90.00
_cell.angle_beta   90.00
_cell.angle_gamma   90.00
#
_symmetry.space_group_name_H-M   'P 1'
#
loop_
_entity.id
_entity.type
_entity.pdbx_description
1 polymer ?
#
loop_
_entity_poly.entity_id
_entity_poly.type
_entity_poly.pdbx_seq_one_letter_code
_entity_poly.pdbx_strand_id
1 'polypeptide(L)'
;MQAMLGRADPLRVERRPNPTQVDAYLHKYILQQTPKRPREHRELLQNYKEGISPTNYIVSTATTLNPKFTLCARPEYPGCQFPVTVRDSILVVVLGKHWPWSTVSYAYHKIATEEPMVMSMMLASAAREIYRSKLYDNENSLGHLPSSEQSDMDGRAHYGRALSSLREALKQEVKSPQQIEAIFITLWLMIDYENRFGSGASAINIHIRGIETLLYNHIVPLLECHTRPAAITDSQVPSQRPKPIMNVSTFGEHAGTSDTATLAPPAGSIDGLGGTCVPLFLLWTLYFFTPAALFFGPGTGRLDTDIFRFFLQSETGNSALSLSELYKLSRQSPSRFWGDGYPMSSQLDDLENLPGLTLYHRSHVIQFKITEMFKHTSGPDITLGEDSPYQRIANEISTLSIEYDTLLTSAKLSPSCDVAGDRRVMETIFWSAITYYGTVAYFHLCFERLVARRSELQPSMLPLTTAVSLVLELSLKLHRSRPRLLVRITWPLFIAGIATSDRIYQDWVSIRLRELGRYGQNYDRISKRTVENHASNTRTRRCEEF
;
A
#
# COMPACT_ATOMS: atom_id res chain seq x y z
N MET A 1 24.83 -26.64 33.10
CA MET A 1 24.49 -28.04 32.75
C MET A 1 24.01 -28.71 34.04
N GLN A 2 22.85 -29.38 34.02
CA GLN A 2 22.11 -29.97 35.15
C GLN A 2 21.39 -29.04 36.15
N ALA A 3 20.33 -28.37 35.69
CA ALA A 3 19.14 -28.09 36.50
C ALA A 3 17.99 -27.53 35.61
N MET A 4 17.42 -28.37 34.74
CA MET A 4 16.12 -28.15 34.05
C MET A 4 15.62 -29.49 33.49
N LEU A 5 15.47 -30.48 34.37
CA LEU A 5 14.78 -31.74 34.09
C LEU A 5 13.75 -32.00 35.19
N GLY A 6 12.58 -31.37 35.04
CA GLY A 6 11.33 -31.79 35.65
C GLY A 6 10.39 -32.24 34.54
N ARG A 7 10.44 -33.54 34.20
CA ARG A 7 9.61 -34.20 33.21
C ARG A 7 8.12 -34.15 33.59
N ALA A 8 7.28 -33.92 32.59
CA ALA A 8 6.10 -34.74 32.35
C ALA A 8 5.95 -34.89 30.82
N ASP A 9 6.28 -36.08 30.32
CA ASP A 9 5.80 -36.61 29.04
C ASP A 9 4.68 -37.59 29.41
N PRO A 10 3.55 -37.60 28.71
CA PRO A 10 3.46 -38.62 27.68
C PRO A 10 2.67 -38.19 26.42
N LEU A 11 3.21 -38.58 25.27
CA LEU A 11 2.47 -39.13 24.13
C LEU A 11 1.05 -39.58 24.47
N ARG A 12 0.06 -38.73 24.20
CA ARG A 12 -1.34 -39.12 24.03
C ARG A 12 -1.74 -38.85 22.60
N VAL A 13 -1.75 -39.92 21.81
CA VAL A 13 -2.32 -39.97 20.47
C VAL A 13 -3.80 -39.61 20.59
N GLU A 14 -4.18 -38.38 20.22
CA GLU A 14 -5.58 -38.07 19.89
C GLU A 14 -5.94 -38.82 18.61
N ARG A 15 -6.68 -39.92 18.77
CA ARG A 15 -7.31 -40.62 17.65
C ARG A 15 -8.25 -39.65 16.95
N ARG A 16 -8.12 -39.55 15.62
CA ARG A 16 -9.11 -38.91 14.75
C ARG A 16 -10.52 -39.42 15.10
N PRO A 17 -11.55 -38.56 15.16
CA PRO A 17 -12.92 -39.03 15.35
C PRO A 17 -13.31 -39.94 14.19
N ASN A 18 -14.00 -41.03 14.53
CA ASN A 18 -14.53 -41.98 13.54
C ASN A 18 -15.52 -41.22 12.62
N PRO A 19 -15.43 -41.33 11.28
CA PRO A 19 -16.31 -40.60 10.35
C PRO A 19 -17.81 -40.73 10.66
N THR A 20 -18.25 -41.86 11.23
CA THR A 20 -19.64 -42.07 11.68
C THR A 20 -20.07 -41.19 12.87
N GLN A 21 -19.13 -40.71 13.70
CA GLN A 21 -19.42 -39.77 14.80
C GLN A 21 -19.51 -38.32 14.32
N VAL A 22 -18.77 -37.97 13.26
CA VAL A 22 -18.83 -36.64 12.62
C VAL A 22 -20.16 -36.48 11.87
N ASP A 23 -20.62 -37.53 11.19
CA ASP A 23 -21.93 -37.55 10.54
C ASP A 23 -23.08 -37.45 11.55
N ALA A 24 -22.99 -38.15 12.70
CA ALA A 24 -24.01 -38.02 13.75
C ALA A 24 -24.05 -36.62 14.39
N TYR A 25 -22.91 -35.92 14.45
CA TYR A 25 -22.82 -34.57 15.00
C TYR A 25 -23.37 -33.51 14.03
N LEU A 26 -23.06 -33.63 12.74
CA LEU A 26 -23.61 -32.78 11.67
C LEU A 26 -25.12 -33.01 11.48
N HIS A 27 -25.57 -34.26 11.51
CA HIS A 27 -26.99 -34.60 11.32
C HIS A 27 -27.86 -34.06 12.48
N LYS A 28 -27.33 -34.01 13.71
CA LYS A 28 -28.05 -33.46 14.87
C LYS A 28 -28.07 -31.92 14.89
N TYR A 29 -27.02 -31.27 14.37
CA TYR A 29 -26.90 -29.81 14.36
C TYR A 29 -27.69 -29.16 13.21
N ILE A 30 -27.73 -29.80 12.03
CA ILE A 30 -28.45 -29.30 10.86
C ILE A 30 -29.97 -29.45 11.02
N LEU A 31 -30.45 -30.52 11.65
CA LEU A 31 -31.89 -30.78 11.84
C LEU A 31 -32.53 -29.92 12.95
N GLN A 32 -31.75 -29.32 13.85
CA GLN A 32 -32.30 -28.48 14.93
C GLN A 32 -32.49 -27.01 14.56
N GLN A 33 -31.93 -26.52 13.45
CA GLN A 33 -31.92 -25.09 13.12
C GLN A 33 -32.64 -24.65 11.84
N THR A 34 -33.39 -25.53 11.15
CA THR A 34 -34.12 -25.13 9.93
C THR A 34 -35.63 -25.39 10.04
N PRO A 35 -36.49 -24.37 9.78
CA PRO A 35 -37.94 -24.57 9.75
C PRO A 35 -38.33 -25.39 8.51
N LYS A 36 -39.23 -26.35 8.74
CA LYS A 36 -39.70 -27.36 7.78
C LYS A 36 -40.21 -26.76 6.46
N ARG A 37 -39.50 -26.96 5.36
CA ARG A 37 -40.06 -26.95 3.99
C ARG A 37 -39.68 -28.25 3.24
N PRO A 38 -40.62 -29.21 3.10
CA PRO A 38 -40.31 -30.56 2.61
C PRO A 38 -39.89 -30.70 1.14
N ARG A 39 -40.06 -29.66 0.31
CA ARG A 39 -39.75 -29.73 -1.14
C ARG A 39 -38.29 -29.45 -1.47
N GLU A 40 -37.67 -28.46 -0.82
CA GLU A 40 -36.27 -28.04 -1.07
C GLU A 40 -35.25 -29.10 -0.64
N HIS A 41 -35.59 -29.90 0.39
CA HIS A 41 -34.74 -30.98 0.86
C HIS A 41 -34.67 -32.17 -0.12
N ARG A 42 -35.71 -32.36 -0.95
CA ARG A 42 -35.78 -33.45 -1.94
C ARG A 42 -34.91 -33.17 -3.16
N GLU A 43 -34.80 -31.90 -3.56
CA GLU A 43 -33.93 -31.45 -4.66
C GLU A 43 -32.45 -31.45 -4.26
N LEU A 44 -32.12 -31.05 -3.03
CA LEU A 44 -30.74 -31.11 -2.50
C LEU A 44 -30.20 -32.55 -2.42
N LEU A 45 -31.03 -33.51 -2.04
CA LEU A 45 -30.65 -34.93 -1.99
C LEU A 45 -30.55 -35.58 -3.38
N GLN A 46 -31.33 -35.11 -4.36
CA GLN A 46 -31.24 -35.57 -5.74
C GLN A 46 -29.93 -35.08 -6.40
N ASN A 47 -29.58 -33.81 -6.19
CA ASN A 47 -28.37 -33.19 -6.76
C ASN A 47 -27.06 -33.74 -6.14
N TYR A 48 -27.09 -34.16 -4.88
CA TYR A 48 -25.95 -34.83 -4.24
C TYR A 48 -25.73 -36.25 -4.79
N LYS A 49 -26.80 -36.94 -5.22
CA LYS A 49 -26.70 -38.26 -5.87
C LYS A 49 -26.22 -38.18 -7.33
N GLU A 50 -26.29 -37.01 -7.96
CA GLU A 50 -25.88 -36.79 -9.36
C GLU A 50 -24.46 -36.20 -9.51
N GLY A 51 -23.71 -36.00 -8.41
CA GLY A 51 -22.28 -35.65 -8.46
C GLY A 51 -21.99 -34.21 -8.92
N ILE A 52 -22.97 -33.31 -8.92
CA ILE A 52 -22.79 -31.90 -9.30
C ILE A 52 -22.24 -31.12 -8.09
N SER A 53 -20.97 -30.68 -8.19
CA SER A 53 -20.32 -29.87 -7.16
C SER A 53 -20.95 -28.47 -7.03
N PRO A 54 -21.16 -27.94 -5.80
CA PRO A 54 -21.70 -26.60 -5.55
C PRO A 54 -20.94 -25.44 -6.20
N THR A 55 -19.71 -25.68 -6.68
CA THR A 55 -18.85 -24.68 -7.32
C THR A 55 -19.38 -24.22 -8.70
N ASN A 56 -20.14 -25.06 -9.41
CA ASN A 56 -20.60 -24.76 -10.77
C ASN A 56 -21.73 -23.72 -10.83
N TYR A 57 -22.42 -23.44 -9.72
CA TYR A 57 -23.52 -22.48 -9.69
C TYR A 57 -23.05 -21.02 -9.57
N ILE A 58 -21.82 -20.78 -9.11
CA ILE A 58 -21.29 -19.42 -8.86
C ILE A 58 -20.80 -18.75 -10.15
N VAL A 59 -20.35 -19.53 -11.14
CA VAL A 59 -19.74 -19.00 -12.38
C VAL A 59 -20.79 -18.67 -13.45
N SER A 60 -21.94 -19.35 -13.47
CA SER A 60 -22.97 -19.13 -14.48
C SER A 60 -23.80 -17.86 -14.27
N THR A 61 -23.89 -17.34 -13.04
CA THR A 61 -24.72 -16.16 -12.74
C THR A 61 -23.98 -14.84 -13.01
N ALA A 62 -22.66 -14.87 -13.19
CA ALA A 62 -21.84 -13.70 -13.51
C ALA A 62 -21.78 -13.39 -15.02
N THR A 63 -22.30 -14.29 -15.87
CA THR A 63 -22.17 -14.20 -17.33
C THR A 63 -23.36 -13.54 -18.04
N THR A 64 -24.44 -13.20 -17.33
CA THR A 64 -25.59 -12.52 -17.95
C THR A 64 -26.24 -11.49 -17.03
N LEU A 65 -26.27 -10.24 -17.53
CA LEU A 65 -27.18 -9.11 -17.20
C LEU A 65 -26.67 -7.99 -16.27
N ASN A 66 -26.69 -6.80 -16.86
CA ASN A 66 -26.82 -5.47 -16.23
C ASN A 66 -28.32 -5.18 -15.98
N PRO A 67 -28.79 -4.18 -15.20
CA PRO A 67 -28.15 -3.35 -14.17
C PRO A 67 -29.00 -3.32 -12.87
N LYS A 68 -28.69 -4.10 -11.84
CA LYS A 68 -29.05 -3.83 -10.42
C LYS A 68 -28.03 -4.51 -9.52
N PHE A 69 -26.83 -3.93 -9.45
CA PHE A 69 -25.80 -4.36 -8.50
C PHE A 69 -26.23 -4.03 -7.07
N THR A 70 -27.03 -4.91 -6.48
CA THR A 70 -27.38 -4.87 -5.05
C THR A 70 -27.44 -6.26 -4.42
N LEU A 71 -27.04 -7.32 -5.14
CA LEU A 71 -27.11 -8.69 -4.64
C LEU A 71 -25.80 -9.24 -4.02
N CYS A 72 -24.64 -8.61 -4.25
CA CYS A 72 -23.39 -9.05 -3.62
C CYS A 72 -23.15 -8.47 -2.21
N ALA A 73 -24.11 -7.73 -1.66
CA ALA A 73 -24.02 -7.07 -0.34
C ALA A 73 -24.93 -7.69 0.73
N ARG A 74 -25.60 -8.83 0.48
CA ARG A 74 -26.41 -9.53 1.50
C ARG A 74 -25.62 -10.67 2.15
N PRO A 75 -25.59 -10.77 3.49
CA PRO A 75 -24.81 -11.77 4.23
C PRO A 75 -25.42 -13.20 4.19
N GLU A 76 -26.46 -13.44 3.39
CA GLU A 76 -27.25 -14.68 3.43
C GLU A 76 -26.83 -15.75 2.40
N TYR A 77 -25.76 -15.53 1.61
CA TYR A 77 -25.24 -16.52 0.67
C TYR A 77 -23.87 -17.08 1.11
N PRO A 78 -23.79 -18.37 1.50
CA PRO A 78 -22.53 -19.03 1.91
C PRO A 78 -21.47 -19.18 0.79
N GLY A 79 -21.72 -18.66 -0.42
CA GLY A 79 -20.82 -18.76 -1.59
C GLY A 79 -20.09 -17.46 -1.98
N CYS A 80 -20.39 -16.31 -1.37
CA CYS A 80 -19.75 -15.03 -1.69
C CYS A 80 -18.51 -14.80 -0.81
N GLN A 81 -17.40 -15.51 -1.09
CA GLN A 81 -16.12 -15.29 -0.41
C GLN A 81 -15.39 -13.98 -0.84
N PHE A 82 -15.92 -13.25 -1.82
CA PHE A 82 -15.25 -12.09 -2.40
C PHE A 82 -15.08 -10.89 -1.44
N PRO A 83 -16.10 -10.45 -0.67
CA PRO A 83 -15.92 -9.35 0.29
C PRO A 83 -14.89 -9.69 1.37
N VAL A 84 -14.83 -10.96 1.79
CA VAL A 84 -13.83 -11.47 2.74
C VAL A 84 -12.44 -11.45 2.10
N THR A 85 -12.33 -11.86 0.84
CA THR A 85 -11.05 -11.89 0.11
C THR A 85 -10.45 -10.48 -0.07
N VAL A 86 -11.26 -9.47 -0.41
CA VAL A 86 -10.75 -8.08 -0.57
C VAL A 86 -10.36 -7.49 0.78
N ARG A 87 -11.16 -7.71 1.82
CA ARG A 87 -10.84 -7.27 3.20
C ARG A 87 -9.52 -7.86 3.68
N ASP A 88 -9.28 -9.12 3.37
CA ASP A 88 -8.07 -9.83 3.77
C ASP A 88 -6.96 -9.78 2.70
N SER A 89 -7.11 -8.98 1.65
CA SER A 89 -6.10 -8.85 0.60
C SER A 89 -4.83 -8.18 1.14
N ILE A 90 -3.68 -8.54 0.55
CA ILE A 90 -2.41 -7.88 0.87
C ILE A 90 -2.42 -6.38 0.50
N LEU A 91 -3.30 -5.95 -0.42
CA LEU A 91 -3.49 -4.54 -0.77
C LEU A 91 -3.83 -3.68 0.45
N VAL A 92 -4.68 -4.19 1.35
CA VAL A 92 -5.06 -3.49 2.59
C VAL A 92 -3.84 -3.29 3.48
N VAL A 93 -2.98 -4.31 3.56
CA VAL A 93 -1.75 -4.29 4.36
C VAL A 93 -0.76 -3.28 3.77
N VAL A 94 -0.56 -3.29 2.45
CA VAL A 94 0.40 -2.41 1.75
C VAL A 94 0.04 -0.94 1.95
N LEU A 95 -1.24 -0.56 1.81
CA LEU A 95 -1.68 0.83 1.97
C LEU A 95 -1.85 1.28 3.43
N GLY A 96 -1.71 0.36 4.39
CA GLY A 96 -1.32 0.65 5.77
C GLY A 96 -2.39 1.10 6.75
N LYS A 97 -3.59 1.48 6.30
CA LYS A 97 -4.75 1.64 7.19
C LYS A 97 -5.61 0.39 7.15
N HIS A 98 -6.03 -0.07 8.33
CA HIS A 98 -6.85 -1.28 8.45
C HIS A 98 -8.29 -1.03 8.01
N TRP A 99 -8.96 -2.11 7.62
CA TRP A 99 -10.39 -2.13 7.36
C TRP A 99 -11.19 -1.73 8.62
N PRO A 100 -12.35 -1.05 8.52
CA PRO A 100 -13.09 -0.66 7.30
C PRO A 100 -12.76 0.73 6.76
N TRP A 101 -11.85 1.47 7.40
CA TRP A 101 -11.58 2.87 7.08
C TRP A 101 -10.39 3.08 6.16
N SER A 102 -9.90 2.00 5.56
CA SER A 102 -8.77 2.02 4.63
C SER A 102 -9.14 2.60 3.27
N THR A 103 -8.13 3.04 2.52
CA THR A 103 -8.28 3.49 1.13
C THR A 103 -8.79 2.39 0.22
N VAL A 104 -8.38 1.14 0.45
CA VAL A 104 -8.89 -0.03 -0.29
C VAL A 104 -10.38 -0.23 -0.02
N SER A 105 -10.80 -0.10 1.25
CA SER A 105 -12.22 -0.20 1.63
C SER A 105 -13.04 0.91 0.98
N TYR A 106 -12.53 2.13 0.96
CA TYR A 106 -13.17 3.24 0.25
C TYR A 106 -13.31 2.94 -1.25
N ALA A 107 -12.19 2.60 -1.91
CA ALA A 107 -12.19 2.27 -3.33
C ALA A 107 -13.14 1.11 -3.64
N TYR A 108 -13.29 0.14 -2.74
CA TYR A 108 -14.20 -1.00 -2.90
C TYR A 108 -15.67 -0.60 -2.76
N HIS A 109 -16.04 0.12 -1.70
CA HIS A 109 -17.44 0.43 -1.39
C HIS A 109 -18.00 1.66 -2.10
N LYS A 110 -17.14 2.58 -2.54
CA LYS A 110 -17.56 3.88 -3.10
C LYS A 110 -17.27 3.99 -4.58
N ILE A 111 -16.11 3.50 -5.02
CA ILE A 111 -15.70 3.66 -6.43
C ILE A 111 -16.03 2.41 -7.24
N ALA A 112 -15.61 1.23 -6.79
CA ALA A 112 -15.77 -0.02 -7.54
C ALA A 112 -17.24 -0.44 -7.73
N THR A 113 -18.15 0.03 -6.88
CA THR A 113 -19.59 -0.18 -7.04
C THR A 113 -20.19 0.58 -8.21
N GLU A 114 -19.55 1.68 -8.63
CA GLU A 114 -20.01 2.56 -9.70
C GLU A 114 -19.16 2.41 -10.96
N GLU A 115 -17.88 2.06 -10.81
CA GLU A 115 -16.87 2.03 -11.87
C GLU A 115 -16.35 0.62 -12.14
N PRO A 116 -16.84 -0.07 -13.21
CA PRO A 116 -16.53 -1.47 -13.49
C PRO A 116 -15.05 -1.77 -13.69
N MET A 117 -14.26 -0.79 -14.15
CA MET A 117 -12.81 -0.95 -14.33
C MET A 117 -12.09 -1.14 -13.00
N VAL A 118 -12.49 -0.40 -11.96
CA VAL A 118 -11.91 -0.50 -10.61
C VAL A 118 -12.29 -1.85 -10.00
N MET A 119 -13.56 -2.25 -10.10
CA MET A 119 -14.01 -3.57 -9.65
C MET A 119 -13.25 -4.70 -10.35
N SER A 120 -13.06 -4.58 -11.67
CA SER A 120 -12.32 -5.58 -12.45
C SER A 120 -10.87 -5.70 -11.99
N MET A 121 -10.19 -4.59 -11.64
CA MET A 121 -8.84 -4.67 -11.08
C MET A 121 -8.80 -5.28 -9.67
N MET A 122 -9.77 -4.97 -8.81
CA MET A 122 -9.85 -5.61 -7.50
C MET A 122 -10.06 -7.12 -7.60
N LEU A 123 -10.92 -7.56 -8.53
CA LEU A 123 -11.13 -8.97 -8.84
C LEU A 123 -9.86 -9.63 -9.41
N ALA A 124 -9.15 -8.95 -10.31
CA ALA A 124 -7.91 -9.45 -10.89
C ALA A 124 -6.85 -9.73 -9.81
N SER A 125 -6.63 -8.77 -8.90
CA SER A 125 -5.69 -8.91 -7.79
C SER A 125 -6.11 -10.01 -6.81
N ALA A 126 -7.39 -10.04 -6.40
CA ALA A 126 -7.91 -11.05 -5.49
C ALA A 126 -7.80 -12.47 -6.06
N ALA A 127 -8.17 -12.67 -7.33
CA ALA A 127 -8.08 -13.97 -7.99
C ALA A 127 -6.62 -14.48 -8.07
N ARG A 128 -5.67 -13.59 -8.38
CA ARG A 128 -4.24 -13.94 -8.44
C ARG A 128 -3.65 -14.21 -7.06
N GLU A 129 -4.03 -13.45 -6.03
CA GLU A 129 -3.63 -13.73 -4.64
C GLU A 129 -4.11 -15.13 -4.20
N ILE A 130 -5.39 -15.46 -4.43
CA ILE A 130 -5.94 -16.79 -4.11
C ILE A 130 -5.17 -17.87 -4.85
N TYR A 131 -4.94 -17.70 -6.16
CA TYR A 131 -4.20 -18.67 -6.97
C TYR A 131 -2.79 -18.90 -6.44
N ARG A 132 -2.06 -17.81 -6.12
CA ARG A 132 -0.70 -17.88 -5.58
C ARG A 132 -0.64 -18.50 -4.19
N SER A 133 -1.62 -18.22 -3.32
CA SER A 133 -1.72 -18.88 -2.01
C SER A 133 -1.89 -20.39 -2.16
N LYS A 134 -2.81 -20.84 -3.03
CA LYS A 134 -3.03 -22.27 -3.28
C LYS A 134 -1.78 -22.95 -3.84
N LEU A 135 -1.08 -22.30 -4.76
CA LEU A 135 0.17 -22.83 -5.33
C LEU A 135 1.24 -22.99 -4.24
N TYR A 136 1.39 -21.98 -3.38
CA TYR A 136 2.32 -22.03 -2.26
C TYR A 136 1.98 -23.15 -1.27
N ASP A 137 0.70 -23.33 -0.92
CA ASP A 137 0.25 -24.38 0.00
C ASP A 137 0.46 -25.78 -0.60
N ASN A 138 0.26 -25.93 -1.91
CA ASN A 138 0.51 -27.17 -2.64
C ASN A 138 2.01 -27.52 -2.71
N GLU A 139 2.89 -26.56 -3.02
CA GLU A 139 4.34 -26.78 -3.03
C GLU A 139 4.88 -27.26 -1.67
N ASN A 140 4.23 -26.83 -0.57
CA ASN A 140 4.60 -27.22 0.79
C ASN A 140 3.84 -28.45 1.33
N SER A 141 2.84 -28.94 0.61
CA SER A 141 2.05 -30.12 0.98
C SER A 141 2.50 -31.33 0.16
N LEU A 142 2.79 -32.47 0.79
CA LEU A 142 3.16 -33.74 0.14
C LEU A 142 2.05 -34.37 -0.75
N GLY A 143 0.97 -33.65 -1.03
CA GLY A 143 -0.20 -34.12 -1.77
C GLY A 143 -0.35 -33.42 -3.11
N HIS A 144 -0.18 -34.17 -4.20
CA HIS A 144 -0.43 -33.69 -5.55
C HIS A 144 -1.94 -33.63 -5.80
N LEU A 145 -2.54 -32.43 -5.77
CA LEU A 145 -3.88 -32.15 -6.28
C LEU A 145 -3.78 -31.18 -7.46
N PRO A 146 -4.71 -31.23 -8.43
CA PRO A 146 -4.53 -30.64 -9.75
C PRO A 146 -4.40 -29.12 -9.68
N SER A 147 -3.49 -28.60 -10.50
CA SER A 147 -3.33 -27.18 -10.80
C SER A 147 -4.66 -26.63 -11.30
N SER A 148 -5.36 -25.84 -10.49
CA SER A 148 -6.52 -25.09 -10.96
C SER A 148 -6.04 -23.92 -11.82
N GLU A 149 -5.64 -24.19 -13.06
CA GLU A 149 -5.32 -23.19 -14.09
C GLU A 149 -6.46 -22.17 -14.28
N GLN A 150 -7.69 -22.55 -13.90
CA GLN A 150 -8.88 -21.71 -13.96
C GLN A 150 -8.73 -20.38 -13.22
N SER A 151 -8.25 -20.36 -11.96
CA SER A 151 -8.13 -19.11 -11.19
C SER A 151 -7.03 -18.18 -11.72
N ASP A 152 -6.03 -18.75 -12.39
CA ASP A 152 -4.99 -17.97 -13.07
C ASP A 152 -5.54 -17.29 -14.33
N MET A 153 -6.36 -18.02 -15.09
CA MET A 153 -7.10 -17.49 -16.23
C MET A 153 -8.12 -16.43 -15.82
N ASP A 154 -8.85 -16.62 -14.72
CA ASP A 154 -9.84 -15.68 -14.20
C ASP A 154 -9.18 -14.33 -13.85
N GLY A 155 -8.03 -14.36 -13.16
CA GLY A 155 -7.29 -13.15 -12.80
C GLY A 155 -6.81 -12.35 -14.02
N ARG A 156 -6.33 -13.03 -15.06
CA ARG A 156 -5.93 -12.39 -16.34
C ARG A 156 -7.13 -11.84 -17.11
N ALA A 157 -8.25 -12.55 -17.11
CA ALA A 157 -9.48 -12.12 -17.78
C ALA A 157 -10.02 -10.82 -17.16
N HIS A 158 -10.02 -10.72 -15.83
CA HIS A 158 -10.41 -9.51 -15.10
C HIS A 158 -9.47 -8.33 -15.38
N TYR A 159 -8.16 -8.57 -15.42
CA TYR A 159 -7.17 -7.56 -15.80
C TYR A 159 -7.43 -7.03 -17.24
N GLY A 160 -7.63 -7.93 -18.19
CA GLY A 160 -7.92 -7.58 -19.59
C GLY A 160 -9.22 -6.76 -19.73
N ARG A 161 -10.26 -7.12 -18.96
CA ARG A 161 -11.51 -6.35 -18.90
C ARG A 161 -11.29 -4.94 -18.35
N ALA A 162 -10.54 -4.81 -17.25
CA ALA A 162 -10.21 -3.50 -16.69
C ALA A 162 -9.44 -2.62 -17.69
N LEU A 163 -8.47 -3.20 -18.40
CA LEU A 163 -7.69 -2.49 -19.43
C LEU A 163 -8.56 -2.02 -20.59
N SER A 164 -9.50 -2.86 -21.05
CA SER A 164 -10.47 -2.47 -22.08
C SER A 164 -11.35 -1.31 -21.63
N SER A 165 -11.89 -1.38 -20.40
CA SER A 165 -12.73 -0.31 -19.85
C SER A 165 -11.95 0.99 -19.61
N LEU A 166 -10.70 0.89 -19.13
CA LEU A 166 -9.80 2.03 -18.98
C LEU A 166 -9.55 2.73 -20.32
N ARG A 167 -9.30 1.96 -21.39
CA ARG A 167 -9.11 2.51 -22.73
C ARG A 167 -10.34 3.28 -23.20
N GLU A 168 -11.55 2.79 -22.94
CA GLU A 168 -12.78 3.50 -23.28
C GLU A 168 -12.96 4.77 -22.44
N ALA A 169 -12.69 4.72 -21.13
CA ALA A 169 -12.77 5.88 -20.24
C ALA A 169 -11.78 7.00 -20.65
N LEU A 170 -10.61 6.62 -21.16
CA LEU A 170 -9.60 7.59 -21.62
C LEU A 170 -10.00 8.35 -22.89
N LYS A 171 -10.89 7.80 -23.74
CA LYS A 171 -11.36 8.45 -24.99
C LYS A 171 -12.18 9.72 -24.75
N GLN A 172 -12.77 9.87 -23.57
CA GLN A 172 -13.59 11.05 -23.25
C GLN A 172 -12.67 12.26 -23.07
N GLU A 173 -12.92 13.36 -23.80
CA GLU A 173 -12.07 14.56 -23.72
C GLU A 173 -12.23 15.30 -22.39
N VAL A 174 -13.47 15.46 -21.93
CA VAL A 174 -13.80 16.07 -20.63
C VAL A 174 -14.08 14.96 -19.62
N LYS A 175 -13.39 14.99 -18.48
CA LYS A 175 -13.51 14.01 -17.41
C LYS A 175 -13.90 14.71 -16.11
N SER A 176 -14.89 14.17 -15.40
CA SER A 176 -15.23 14.64 -14.06
C SER A 176 -14.15 14.25 -13.04
N PRO A 177 -14.07 14.92 -11.86
CA PRO A 177 -13.16 14.52 -10.80
C PRO A 177 -13.34 13.06 -10.35
N GLN A 178 -14.57 12.56 -10.31
CA GLN A 178 -14.88 11.16 -9.97
C GLN A 178 -14.35 10.20 -11.03
N GLN A 179 -14.50 10.52 -12.31
CA GLN A 179 -13.93 9.71 -13.40
C GLN A 179 -12.41 9.71 -13.35
N ILE A 180 -11.78 10.86 -13.07
CA ILE A 180 -10.32 10.96 -12.90
C ILE A 180 -9.86 10.11 -11.71
N GLU A 181 -10.57 10.16 -10.59
CA GLU A 181 -10.29 9.32 -9.42
C GLU A 181 -10.35 7.82 -9.78
N ALA A 182 -11.40 7.39 -10.47
CA ALA A 182 -11.57 6.00 -10.88
C ALA A 182 -10.48 5.53 -11.86
N ILE A 183 -10.13 6.37 -12.85
CA ILE A 183 -9.04 6.11 -13.80
C ILE A 183 -7.72 5.98 -13.03
N PHE A 184 -7.46 6.88 -12.10
CA PHE A 184 -6.22 6.88 -11.31
C PHE A 184 -6.08 5.64 -10.43
N ILE A 185 -7.15 5.27 -9.71
CA ILE A 185 -7.19 4.04 -8.90
C ILE A 185 -6.93 2.83 -9.80
N THR A 186 -7.54 2.78 -10.98
CA THR A 186 -7.37 1.67 -11.93
C THR A 186 -5.91 1.53 -12.37
N LEU A 187 -5.27 2.64 -12.76
CA LEU A 187 -3.85 2.66 -13.14
C LEU A 187 -2.94 2.24 -11.99
N TRP A 188 -3.20 2.74 -10.77
CA TRP A 188 -2.44 2.35 -9.60
C TRP A 188 -2.56 0.85 -9.30
N LEU A 189 -3.78 0.30 -9.36
CA LEU A 189 -4.01 -1.13 -9.18
C LEU A 189 -3.33 -1.96 -10.28
N MET A 190 -3.24 -1.45 -11.51
CA MET A 190 -2.50 -2.12 -12.58
C MET A 190 -0.99 -2.12 -12.30
N ILE A 191 -0.43 -1.02 -11.81
CA ILE A 191 0.98 -0.96 -11.38
C ILE A 191 1.24 -1.98 -10.27
N ASP A 192 0.41 -2.02 -9.24
CA ASP A 192 0.54 -2.99 -8.15
C ASP A 192 0.36 -4.44 -8.65
N TYR A 193 -0.60 -4.70 -9.53
CA TYR A 193 -0.80 -6.02 -10.12
C TYR A 193 0.45 -6.49 -10.87
N GLU A 194 1.00 -5.65 -11.75
CA GLU A 194 2.22 -5.96 -12.48
C GLU A 194 3.43 -6.07 -11.54
N ASN A 195 3.44 -5.30 -10.44
CA ASN A 195 4.47 -5.40 -9.41
C ASN A 195 4.54 -6.78 -8.78
N ARG A 196 3.39 -7.38 -8.51
CA ARG A 196 3.29 -8.64 -7.77
C ARG A 196 3.27 -9.85 -8.70
N PHE A 197 2.62 -9.71 -9.85
CA PHE A 197 2.28 -10.82 -10.75
C PHE A 197 2.81 -10.68 -12.17
N GLY A 198 3.38 -9.52 -12.53
CA GLY A 198 3.87 -9.23 -13.88
C GLY A 198 5.17 -9.96 -14.22
N SER A 199 5.59 -9.88 -15.49
CA SER A 199 6.82 -10.49 -16.00
C SER A 199 8.00 -9.53 -16.12
N GLY A 200 7.79 -8.22 -16.01
CA GLY A 200 8.85 -7.22 -16.22
C GLY A 200 8.41 -5.78 -16.02
N ALA A 201 9.37 -4.85 -16.00
CA ALA A 201 9.12 -3.42 -15.80
C ALA A 201 8.36 -2.75 -16.96
N SER A 202 8.35 -3.34 -18.16
CA SER A 202 7.73 -2.71 -19.35
C SER A 202 6.24 -2.45 -19.18
N ALA A 203 5.49 -3.38 -18.57
CA ALA A 203 4.06 -3.19 -18.34
C ALA A 203 3.80 -2.07 -17.32
N ILE A 204 4.61 -2.02 -16.27
CA ILE A 204 4.56 -0.97 -15.25
C ILE A 204 4.89 0.39 -15.86
N ASN A 205 5.91 0.49 -16.70
CA ASN A 205 6.30 1.73 -17.39
C ASN A 205 5.17 2.28 -18.27
N ILE A 206 4.38 1.42 -18.92
CA ILE A 206 3.22 1.85 -19.69
C ILE A 206 2.20 2.54 -18.78
N HIS A 207 1.90 1.95 -17.62
CA HIS A 207 0.94 2.50 -16.66
C HIS A 207 1.47 3.77 -15.97
N ILE A 208 2.77 3.84 -15.67
CA ILE A 208 3.43 5.06 -15.14
C ILE A 208 3.29 6.22 -16.12
N ARG A 209 3.57 6.00 -17.42
CA ARG A 209 3.38 7.04 -18.44
C ARG A 209 1.94 7.50 -18.56
N GLY A 210 1.00 6.58 -18.35
CA GLY A 210 -0.42 6.92 -18.21
C GLY A 210 -0.69 7.85 -17.02
N ILE A 211 -0.10 7.55 -15.86
CA ILE A 211 -0.16 8.40 -14.67
C ILE A 211 0.50 9.77 -14.93
N GLU A 212 1.68 9.83 -15.55
CA GLU A 212 2.35 11.08 -15.92
C GLU A 212 1.47 11.96 -16.79
N THR A 213 0.86 11.38 -17.83
CA THR A 213 -0.03 12.11 -18.72
C THR A 213 -1.25 12.67 -17.99
N LEU A 214 -1.84 11.90 -17.07
CA LEU A 214 -2.96 12.38 -16.24
C LEU A 214 -2.49 13.43 -15.22
N LEU A 215 -1.29 13.27 -14.68
CA LEU A 215 -0.73 14.13 -13.65
C LEU A 215 -0.65 15.57 -14.13
N TYR A 216 -0.01 15.79 -15.28
CA TYR A 216 0.19 17.12 -15.84
C TYR A 216 -1.10 17.76 -16.35
N ASN A 217 -1.97 16.98 -17.00
CA ASN A 217 -3.14 17.53 -17.69
C ASN A 217 -4.36 17.71 -16.80
N HIS A 218 -4.48 16.94 -15.72
CA HIS A 218 -5.71 16.88 -14.92
C HIS A 218 -5.45 16.98 -13.42
N ILE A 219 -4.49 16.24 -12.88
CA ILE A 219 -4.38 16.09 -11.43
C ILE A 219 -3.77 17.33 -10.78
N VAL A 220 -2.62 17.80 -11.27
CA VAL A 220 -1.96 18.99 -10.71
C VAL A 220 -2.91 20.21 -10.75
N PRO A 221 -3.52 20.57 -11.90
CA PRO A 221 -4.45 21.70 -11.94
C PRO A 221 -5.63 21.59 -10.94
N LEU A 222 -6.20 20.40 -10.79
CA LEU A 222 -7.34 20.19 -9.88
C LEU A 222 -6.92 20.19 -8.41
N LEU A 223 -5.69 19.80 -8.08
CA LEU A 223 -5.16 19.86 -6.71
C LEU A 223 -4.73 21.28 -6.33
N GLU A 224 -4.18 22.06 -7.25
CA GLU A 224 -3.78 23.46 -7.02
C GLU A 224 -4.97 24.38 -6.68
N CYS A 225 -6.13 24.11 -7.25
CA CYS A 225 -7.37 24.83 -6.89
C CYS A 225 -7.69 24.72 -5.39
N HIS A 226 -7.27 23.62 -4.74
CA HIS A 226 -7.51 23.35 -3.32
C HIS A 226 -6.44 23.94 -2.39
N THR A 227 -5.29 24.38 -2.91
CA THR A 227 -4.18 24.90 -2.09
C THR A 227 -4.16 26.43 -2.00
N ARG A 228 -4.95 27.15 -2.81
CA ARG A 228 -5.08 28.61 -2.70
C ARG A 228 -5.99 29.00 -1.52
N PRO A 229 -5.51 29.79 -0.54
CA PRO A 229 -6.38 30.44 0.42
C PRO A 229 -7.35 31.35 -0.35
N ALA A 230 -8.63 31.36 0.03
CA ALA A 230 -9.56 32.37 -0.44
C ALA A 230 -8.94 33.75 -0.15
N ALA A 231 -8.66 34.52 -1.19
CA ALA A 231 -8.15 35.86 -1.02
C ALA A 231 -9.18 36.63 -0.17
N ILE A 232 -8.76 37.07 1.02
CA ILE A 232 -9.47 38.12 1.74
C ILE A 232 -9.42 39.31 0.79
N THR A 233 -10.54 39.59 0.13
CA THR A 233 -10.70 40.83 -0.61
C THR A 233 -10.42 41.97 0.36
N ASP A 234 -9.31 42.67 0.12
CA ASP A 234 -9.00 43.97 0.68
C ASP A 234 -10.16 44.91 0.30
N SER A 235 -11.18 44.93 1.15
CA SER A 235 -12.15 46.02 1.18
C SER A 235 -11.38 47.24 1.66
N GLN A 236 -11.00 48.08 0.71
CA GLN A 236 -10.44 49.40 0.92
C GLN A 236 -11.15 50.09 2.09
N VAL A 237 -10.35 50.45 3.09
CA VAL A 237 -10.72 51.38 4.16
C VAL A 237 -10.87 52.76 3.53
N PRO A 238 -11.97 53.49 3.83
CA PRO A 238 -11.81 54.89 4.14
C PRO A 238 -12.15 55.12 5.61
N SER A 239 -11.18 55.74 6.29
CA SER A 239 -11.23 56.26 7.64
C SER A 239 -12.52 57.01 7.96
N GLN A 240 -13.19 56.64 9.05
CA GLN A 240 -13.76 57.59 10.02
C GLN A 240 -14.12 56.87 11.34
N ARG A 241 -13.65 57.44 12.45
CA ARG A 241 -13.86 57.00 13.85
C ARG A 241 -15.17 57.63 14.42
N PRO A 242 -15.65 57.24 15.61
CA PRO A 242 -16.96 56.60 15.79
C PRO A 242 -17.94 57.44 16.62
N LYS A 243 -19.25 57.12 16.61
CA LYS A 243 -20.13 57.33 17.78
C LYS A 243 -21.23 56.26 17.89
N PRO A 244 -21.58 55.82 19.12
CA PRO A 244 -22.51 54.73 19.39
C PRO A 244 -23.93 55.26 19.65
N ILE A 245 -24.96 54.61 19.12
CA ILE A 245 -26.32 54.75 19.64
C ILE A 245 -27.01 53.38 19.67
N MET A 246 -27.57 53.11 20.84
CA MET A 246 -28.28 51.92 21.30
C MET A 246 -29.77 52.03 20.91
N ASN A 247 -30.47 50.88 20.92
CA ASN A 247 -31.95 50.69 20.97
C ASN A 247 -32.72 50.82 19.65
N VAL A 248 -33.89 50.21 19.44
CA VAL A 248 -34.59 48.96 19.84
C VAL A 248 -35.87 48.96 18.97
N SER A 249 -36.27 47.78 18.47
CA SER A 249 -37.61 47.36 18.00
C SER A 249 -38.36 48.05 16.83
N THR A 250 -39.12 47.16 16.14
CA THR A 250 -40.47 47.29 15.55
C THR A 250 -40.66 47.65 14.07
N PHE A 251 -41.06 46.61 13.32
CA PHE A 251 -42.16 46.47 12.33
C PHE A 251 -42.49 47.62 11.35
N GLY A 252 -42.53 47.29 10.05
CA GLY A 252 -43.24 48.06 9.03
C GLY A 252 -42.87 47.68 7.59
N GLU A 253 -43.86 47.31 6.79
CA GLU A 253 -43.77 46.68 5.46
C GLU A 253 -43.52 47.62 4.25
N HIS A 254 -43.02 46.98 3.17
CA HIS A 254 -43.29 47.19 1.73
C HIS A 254 -42.37 48.00 0.81
N ALA A 255 -41.80 47.21 -0.13
CA ALA A 255 -41.75 47.37 -1.60
C ALA A 255 -40.64 48.23 -2.24
N GLY A 256 -39.85 47.58 -3.11
CA GLY A 256 -39.00 48.24 -4.11
C GLY A 256 -37.84 47.39 -4.62
N THR A 257 -38.12 46.55 -5.62
CA THR A 257 -37.26 46.14 -6.76
C THR A 257 -35.73 46.17 -6.68
N SER A 258 -35.16 45.03 -7.11
CA SER A 258 -33.93 44.81 -7.87
C SER A 258 -32.74 44.15 -7.16
N ASP A 259 -32.21 43.17 -7.90
CA ASP A 259 -30.82 42.73 -7.95
C ASP A 259 -30.33 41.65 -6.98
N THR A 260 -30.08 40.49 -7.59
CA THR A 260 -28.98 39.57 -7.29
C THR A 260 -28.76 39.24 -5.82
N ALA A 261 -29.66 38.42 -5.28
CA ALA A 261 -29.31 37.54 -4.17
C ALA A 261 -28.26 36.53 -4.68
N THR A 262 -27.00 36.93 -4.55
CA THR A 262 -25.84 36.06 -4.57
C THR A 262 -26.13 34.95 -3.57
N LEU A 263 -26.47 33.77 -4.09
CA LEU A 263 -26.47 32.53 -3.32
C LEU A 263 -25.10 32.45 -2.64
N ALA A 264 -25.08 32.69 -1.33
CA ALA A 264 -23.94 32.27 -0.53
C ALA A 264 -23.70 30.78 -0.86
N PRO A 265 -22.49 30.39 -1.29
CA PRO A 265 -22.24 29.00 -1.61
C PRO A 265 -22.47 28.17 -0.33
N PRO A 266 -23.16 27.03 -0.43
CA PRO A 266 -23.33 26.16 0.73
C PRO A 266 -21.93 25.75 1.22
N ALA A 267 -21.73 25.78 2.53
CA ALA A 267 -20.60 25.10 3.15
C ALA A 267 -20.63 23.63 2.70
N GLY A 268 -19.65 23.19 1.89
CA GLY A 268 -19.52 21.78 1.48
C GLY A 268 -19.37 21.45 -0.03
N SER A 269 -19.07 22.39 -0.93
CA SER A 269 -18.63 22.02 -2.29
C SER A 269 -17.17 21.56 -2.26
N ILE A 270 -16.97 20.24 -2.23
CA ILE A 270 -15.69 19.55 -2.43
C ILE A 270 -15.53 19.34 -3.95
N ASP A 271 -15.51 20.42 -4.73
CA ASP A 271 -15.39 20.31 -6.18
C ASP A 271 -13.92 20.15 -6.60
N GLY A 272 -13.36 18.97 -6.34
CA GLY A 272 -12.19 18.44 -7.04
C GLY A 272 -11.34 17.44 -6.25
N LEU A 273 -10.15 17.13 -6.78
CA LEU A 273 -9.39 15.95 -6.36
C LEU A 273 -8.83 16.02 -4.93
N GLY A 274 -8.79 17.20 -4.31
CA GLY A 274 -8.30 17.35 -2.94
C GLY A 274 -9.13 16.60 -1.90
N GLY A 275 -10.40 16.30 -2.20
CA GLY A 275 -11.30 15.51 -1.34
C GLY A 275 -11.33 14.01 -1.64
N THR A 276 -10.53 13.55 -2.60
CA THR A 276 -10.54 12.17 -3.10
C THR A 276 -9.39 11.34 -2.51
N CYS A 277 -9.31 10.06 -2.86
CA CYS A 277 -8.16 9.22 -2.52
C CYS A 277 -6.94 9.39 -3.44
N VAL A 278 -7.05 10.21 -4.51
CA VAL A 278 -5.98 10.42 -5.50
C VAL A 278 -4.67 10.92 -4.88
N PRO A 279 -4.63 11.94 -3.99
CA PRO A 279 -3.38 12.38 -3.38
C PRO A 279 -2.64 11.22 -2.69
N LEU A 280 -3.38 10.41 -1.94
CA LEU A 280 -2.83 9.27 -1.22
C LEU A 280 -2.28 8.20 -2.18
N PHE A 281 -3.01 7.81 -3.22
CA PHE A 281 -2.50 6.88 -4.21
C PHE A 281 -1.30 7.44 -4.98
N LEU A 282 -1.28 8.74 -5.28
CA LEU A 282 -0.16 9.40 -5.95
C LEU A 282 1.10 9.36 -5.07
N LEU A 283 0.99 9.67 -3.79
CA LEU A 283 2.09 9.52 -2.83
C LEU A 283 2.59 8.07 -2.76
N TRP A 284 1.69 7.09 -2.83
CA TRP A 284 2.08 5.68 -2.86
C TRP A 284 2.76 5.28 -4.17
N THR A 285 2.36 5.83 -5.32
CA THR A 285 3.11 5.69 -6.58
C THR A 285 4.52 6.21 -6.43
N LEU A 286 4.73 7.33 -5.72
CA LEU A 286 6.07 7.87 -5.47
C LEU A 286 6.94 6.89 -4.66
N TYR A 287 6.37 6.24 -3.64
CA TYR A 287 7.09 5.25 -2.83
C TYR A 287 7.39 3.96 -3.59
N PHE A 288 6.65 3.68 -4.65
CA PHE A 288 6.83 2.48 -5.47
C PHE A 288 8.13 2.52 -6.30
N PHE A 289 8.64 3.70 -6.64
CA PHE A 289 9.80 3.82 -7.52
C PHE A 289 11.11 3.28 -6.93
N THR A 290 11.34 3.40 -5.62
CA THR A 290 12.56 2.87 -5.00
C THR A 290 12.55 1.33 -4.92
N PRO A 291 11.46 0.66 -4.50
CA PRO A 291 11.41 -0.79 -4.43
C PRO A 291 11.31 -1.50 -5.77
N ALA A 292 10.71 -0.86 -6.78
CA ALA A 292 10.37 -1.51 -8.04
C ALA A 292 11.58 -2.03 -8.82
N ALA A 293 12.76 -1.39 -8.71
CA ALA A 293 14.01 -1.90 -9.29
C ALA A 293 14.33 -3.34 -8.83
N LEU A 294 14.03 -3.69 -7.58
CA LEU A 294 14.28 -5.02 -7.02
C LEU A 294 13.47 -6.13 -7.67
N PHE A 295 12.29 -5.83 -8.22
CA PHE A 295 11.39 -6.85 -8.78
C PHE A 295 11.72 -7.17 -10.24
N PHE A 296 12.44 -6.29 -10.96
CA PHE A 296 12.59 -6.38 -12.41
C PHE A 296 14.02 -6.63 -12.91
N GLY A 297 15.06 -6.25 -12.17
CA GLY A 297 16.44 -6.72 -12.41
C GLY A 297 17.15 -6.02 -13.58
N PRO A 298 18.44 -6.29 -13.78
CA PRO A 298 19.34 -5.40 -14.53
C PRO A 298 19.05 -5.28 -16.04
N GLY A 299 18.24 -6.18 -16.62
CA GLY A 299 17.88 -6.18 -18.04
C GLY A 299 16.53 -5.56 -18.38
N THR A 300 15.75 -5.15 -17.38
CA THR A 300 14.43 -4.54 -17.61
C THR A 300 14.58 -3.03 -17.70
N GLY A 301 13.97 -2.41 -18.72
CA GLY A 301 14.08 -0.97 -18.96
C GLY A 301 13.89 -0.15 -17.68
N ARG A 302 14.70 0.91 -17.52
CA ARG A 302 14.65 1.81 -16.37
C ARG A 302 13.21 2.26 -16.13
N LEU A 303 12.79 2.22 -14.86
CA LEU A 303 11.53 2.84 -14.45
C LEU A 303 11.65 4.34 -14.67
N ASP A 304 10.61 4.92 -15.25
CA ASP A 304 10.54 6.36 -15.43
C ASP A 304 10.44 7.03 -14.05
N THR A 305 11.44 7.82 -13.68
CA THR A 305 11.49 8.51 -12.37
C THR A 305 11.08 9.97 -12.50
N ASP A 306 10.57 10.38 -13.66
CA ASP A 306 10.30 11.77 -14.00
C ASP A 306 9.20 12.37 -13.11
N ILE A 307 8.21 11.56 -12.68
CA ILE A 307 7.19 11.98 -11.69
C ILE A 307 7.83 12.45 -10.38
N PHE A 308 8.73 11.68 -9.79
CA PHE A 308 9.30 12.02 -8.49
C PHE A 308 10.23 13.24 -8.61
N ARG A 309 10.98 13.31 -9.73
CA ARG A 309 11.82 14.46 -10.04
C ARG A 309 11.01 15.75 -10.18
N PHE A 310 9.83 15.68 -10.80
CA PHE A 310 8.90 16.81 -10.88
C PHE A 310 8.55 17.37 -9.49
N PHE A 311 8.18 16.50 -8.55
CA PHE A 311 7.85 16.91 -7.19
C PHE A 311 9.05 17.43 -6.39
N LEU A 312 10.26 16.90 -6.60
CA LEU A 312 11.46 17.44 -5.93
C LEU A 312 11.92 18.78 -6.50
N GLN A 313 11.90 18.94 -7.83
CA GLN A 313 12.30 20.20 -8.48
C GLN A 313 11.33 21.33 -8.14
N SER A 314 10.05 21.00 -7.91
CA SER A 314 9.03 21.94 -7.45
C SER A 314 9.35 22.62 -6.11
N GLU A 315 10.24 22.07 -5.28
CA GLU A 315 10.67 22.69 -4.00
C GLU A 315 11.64 23.87 -4.21
N THR A 316 12.22 24.00 -5.40
CA THR A 316 13.21 25.04 -5.75
C THR A 316 12.65 26.16 -6.64
N GLY A 317 11.36 26.11 -6.99
CA GLY A 317 10.70 27.11 -7.84
C GLY A 317 9.19 27.22 -7.61
N ASN A 318 8.54 28.19 -8.25
CA ASN A 318 7.10 28.50 -8.16
C ASN A 318 6.18 27.43 -8.80
N SER A 319 6.34 26.14 -8.48
CA SER A 319 5.36 25.12 -8.84
C SER A 319 4.28 25.05 -7.76
N ALA A 320 3.02 24.86 -8.17
CA ALA A 320 1.89 25.06 -7.29
C ALA A 320 1.43 23.80 -6.50
N LEU A 321 2.10 22.65 -6.68
CA LEU A 321 1.98 21.48 -5.79
C LEU A 321 3.35 20.87 -5.43
N SER A 322 3.88 21.21 -4.25
CA SER A 322 5.12 20.64 -3.72
C SER A 322 4.95 19.23 -3.15
N LEU A 323 6.06 18.49 -2.96
CA LEU A 323 6.02 17.17 -2.32
C LEU A 323 5.49 17.25 -0.87
N SER A 324 5.85 18.31 -0.14
CA SER A 324 5.34 18.58 1.20
C SER A 324 3.82 18.79 1.21
N GLU A 325 3.28 19.57 0.27
CA GLU A 325 1.84 19.76 0.15
C GLU A 325 1.13 18.47 -0.29
N LEU A 326 1.70 17.70 -1.22
CA LEU A 326 1.17 16.39 -1.58
C LEU A 326 1.13 15.44 -0.36
N TYR A 327 2.19 15.40 0.44
CA TYR A 327 2.24 14.59 1.66
C TYR A 327 1.13 15.00 2.64
N LYS A 328 0.99 16.30 2.90
CA LYS A 328 -0.06 16.87 3.77
C LYS A 328 -1.46 16.53 3.26
N LEU A 329 -1.74 16.76 1.97
CA LEU A 329 -3.03 16.40 1.35
C LEU A 329 -3.31 14.90 1.50
N SER A 330 -2.31 14.06 1.25
CA SER A 330 -2.42 12.60 1.36
C SER A 330 -2.72 12.13 2.78
N ARG A 331 -2.18 12.79 3.81
CA ARG A 331 -2.48 12.46 5.22
C ARG A 331 -3.91 12.85 5.60
N GLN A 332 -4.46 13.87 4.97
CA GLN A 332 -5.82 14.34 5.19
C GLN A 332 -6.85 13.61 4.33
N SER A 333 -6.44 12.90 3.26
CA SER A 333 -7.36 12.22 2.35
C SER A 333 -8.39 11.34 3.06
N PRO A 334 -8.05 10.45 4.02
CA PRO A 334 -9.05 9.58 4.64
C PRO A 334 -10.23 10.31 5.29
N SER A 335 -9.99 11.38 6.05
CA SER A 335 -11.07 12.15 6.65
C SER A 335 -11.88 12.91 5.60
N ARG A 336 -11.25 13.33 4.50
CA ARG A 336 -11.93 14.04 3.41
C ARG A 336 -12.84 13.14 2.58
N PHE A 337 -12.36 11.98 2.13
CA PHE A 337 -13.17 11.10 1.26
C PHE A 337 -14.20 10.25 2.02
N TRP A 338 -14.00 10.01 3.33
CA TRP A 338 -15.03 9.41 4.18
C TRP A 338 -16.02 10.44 4.74
N GLY A 339 -15.63 11.73 4.79
CA GLY A 339 -16.46 12.83 5.27
C GLY A 339 -17.01 12.57 6.67
N ASP A 340 -18.30 12.90 6.86
CA ASP A 340 -19.00 12.72 8.13
C ASP A 340 -19.08 11.26 8.61
N GLY A 341 -18.87 10.30 7.70
CA GLY A 341 -18.81 8.88 8.04
C GLY A 341 -17.53 8.49 8.77
N TYR A 342 -16.51 9.36 8.83
CA TYR A 342 -15.20 9.04 9.39
C TYR A 342 -15.13 9.20 10.92
N PRO A 343 -15.07 8.11 11.69
CA PRO A 343 -15.22 8.18 13.13
C PRO A 343 -14.01 8.81 13.82
N MET A 344 -14.25 9.44 14.98
CA MET A 344 -13.19 10.05 15.80
C MET A 344 -12.09 9.07 16.18
N SER A 345 -12.41 7.79 16.41
CA SER A 345 -11.40 6.76 16.68
C SER A 345 -10.43 6.57 15.51
N SER A 346 -10.90 6.65 14.26
CA SER A 346 -10.06 6.59 13.07
C SER A 346 -9.22 7.85 12.88
N GLN A 347 -9.73 9.02 13.29
CA GLN A 347 -8.98 10.27 13.27
C GLN A 347 -7.86 10.28 14.32
N LEU A 348 -8.15 9.81 15.54
CA LEU A 348 -7.15 9.63 16.59
C LEU A 348 -6.06 8.65 16.16
N ASP A 349 -6.45 7.55 15.54
CA ASP A 349 -5.51 6.60 14.95
C ASP A 349 -4.61 7.24 13.88
N ASP A 350 -5.11 8.16 13.04
CA ASP A 350 -4.24 8.88 12.08
C ASP A 350 -3.23 9.80 12.79
N LEU A 351 -3.65 10.48 13.87
CA LEU A 351 -2.77 11.33 14.67
C LEU A 351 -1.65 10.51 15.34
N GLU A 352 -2.01 9.37 15.93
CA GLU A 352 -1.06 8.47 16.59
C GLU A 352 0.00 7.91 15.64
N ASN A 353 -0.38 7.65 14.39
CA ASN A 353 0.51 7.08 13.38
C ASN A 353 1.34 8.14 12.63
N LEU A 354 1.02 9.42 12.76
CA LEU A 354 1.65 10.50 12.01
C LEU A 354 3.18 10.51 12.13
N PRO A 355 3.81 10.37 13.32
CA PRO A 355 5.27 10.40 13.42
C PRO A 355 5.96 9.28 12.63
N GLY A 356 5.45 8.04 12.70
CA GLY A 356 6.02 6.91 11.94
C GLY A 356 5.77 7.03 10.44
N LEU A 357 4.61 7.54 10.03
CA LEU A 357 4.32 7.83 8.62
C LEU A 357 5.25 8.93 8.06
N THR A 358 5.58 9.94 8.87
CA THR A 358 6.51 11.02 8.48
C THR A 358 7.94 10.52 8.36
N LEU A 359 8.42 9.71 9.32
CA LEU A 359 9.73 9.07 9.20
C LEU A 359 9.83 8.21 7.94
N TYR A 360 8.78 7.43 7.64
CA TYR A 360 8.72 6.61 6.43
C TYR A 360 8.74 7.45 5.15
N HIS A 361 7.97 8.53 5.10
CA HIS A 361 7.97 9.47 3.99
C HIS A 361 9.37 10.04 3.75
N ARG A 362 9.98 10.62 4.77
CA ARG A 362 11.32 11.23 4.67
C ARG A 362 12.39 10.20 4.30
N SER A 363 12.26 8.96 4.78
CA SER A 363 13.14 7.86 4.39
C SER A 363 13.04 7.54 2.89
N HIS A 364 11.85 7.55 2.29
CA HIS A 364 11.69 7.35 0.84
C HIS A 364 12.23 8.53 0.02
N VAL A 365 12.04 9.76 0.51
CA VAL A 365 12.63 10.95 -0.12
C VAL A 365 14.16 10.84 -0.17
N ILE A 366 14.78 10.44 0.94
CA ILE A 366 16.23 10.21 1.00
C ILE A 366 16.65 9.07 0.05
N GLN A 367 15.92 7.95 0.02
CA GLN A 367 16.22 6.84 -0.90
C GLN A 367 16.22 7.30 -2.37
N PHE A 368 15.29 8.18 -2.74
CA PHE A 368 15.28 8.77 -4.08
C PHE A 368 16.51 9.64 -4.32
N LYS A 369 16.85 10.54 -3.40
CA LYS A 369 18.06 11.39 -3.47
C LYS A 369 19.34 10.55 -3.62
N ILE A 370 19.44 9.46 -2.86
CA ILE A 370 20.54 8.48 -2.97
C ILE A 370 20.60 7.91 -4.37
N THR A 371 19.47 7.45 -4.89
CA THR A 371 19.38 6.78 -6.20
C THR A 371 19.75 7.73 -7.34
N GLU A 372 19.24 8.97 -7.33
CA GLU A 372 19.63 9.98 -8.33
C GLU A 372 21.13 10.30 -8.25
N MET A 373 21.67 10.51 -7.04
CA MET A 373 23.10 10.76 -6.87
C MET A 373 23.95 9.58 -7.36
N PHE A 374 23.56 8.35 -7.05
CA PHE A 374 24.24 7.14 -7.48
C PHE A 374 24.26 7.00 -9.01
N LYS A 375 23.16 7.31 -9.70
CA LYS A 375 23.12 7.34 -11.18
C LYS A 375 24.15 8.30 -11.79
N HIS A 376 24.40 9.44 -11.15
CA HIS A 376 25.37 10.45 -11.62
C HIS A 376 26.81 10.18 -11.16
N THR A 377 27.02 9.26 -10.22
CA THR A 377 28.35 8.88 -9.66
C THR A 377 29.24 8.14 -10.67
N SER A 378 28.69 7.70 -11.81
CA SER A 378 29.46 7.03 -12.88
C SER A 378 30.31 7.98 -13.75
N GLY A 379 30.26 9.30 -13.51
CA GLY A 379 31.10 10.30 -14.19
C GLY A 379 32.31 10.77 -13.36
N PRO A 380 33.29 11.45 -13.98
CA PRO A 380 34.55 11.86 -13.32
C PRO A 380 34.44 13.01 -12.30
N ASP A 381 33.27 13.62 -12.10
CA ASP A 381 33.09 14.89 -11.37
C ASP A 381 32.17 14.78 -10.14
N ILE A 382 32.56 13.99 -9.13
CA ILE A 382 31.91 14.10 -7.81
C ILE A 382 32.66 15.14 -7.00
N THR A 383 32.06 16.33 -6.87
CA THR A 383 32.55 17.37 -5.97
C THR A 383 32.36 16.91 -4.52
N LEU A 384 33.48 16.63 -3.85
CA LEU A 384 33.53 16.17 -2.46
C LEU A 384 34.13 17.29 -1.61
N GLY A 385 33.27 17.95 -0.83
CA GLY A 385 33.59 19.00 0.13
C GLY A 385 32.50 19.09 1.20
N GLU A 386 32.64 20.02 2.15
CA GLU A 386 31.71 20.21 3.28
C GLU A 386 30.25 20.49 2.86
N ASP A 387 30.02 20.83 1.59
CA ASP A 387 28.68 21.03 0.99
C ASP A 387 28.34 20.06 -0.13
N SER A 388 29.06 18.95 -0.26
CA SER A 388 28.80 17.95 -1.31
C SER A 388 27.39 17.36 -1.19
N PRO A 389 26.75 16.97 -2.31
CA PRO A 389 25.47 16.24 -2.28
C PRO A 389 25.52 14.99 -1.40
N TYR A 390 26.68 14.32 -1.36
CA TYR A 390 26.94 13.19 -0.47
C TYR A 390 26.82 13.57 1.01
N GLN A 391 27.53 14.60 1.45
CA GLN A 391 27.53 15.05 2.84
C GLN A 391 26.14 15.58 3.25
N ARG A 392 25.44 16.26 2.35
CA ARG A 392 24.07 16.74 2.60
C ARG A 392 23.11 15.59 2.90
N ILE A 393 23.14 14.53 2.09
CA ILE A 393 22.30 13.34 2.32
C ILE A 393 22.70 12.63 3.62
N ALA A 394 23.99 12.47 3.89
CA ALA A 394 24.46 11.87 5.13
C ALA A 394 23.99 12.65 6.37
N ASN A 395 24.13 13.99 6.34
CA ASN A 395 23.66 14.88 7.41
C ASN A 395 22.14 14.82 7.59
N GLU A 396 21.36 14.72 6.50
CA GLU A 396 19.91 14.55 6.56
C GLU A 396 19.50 13.24 7.25
N ILE A 397 20.21 12.13 6.96
CA ILE A 397 19.98 10.84 7.63
C ILE A 397 20.32 10.91 9.12
N SER A 398 21.43 11.57 9.49
CA SER A 398 21.81 11.76 10.89
C SER A 398 20.83 12.68 11.62
N THR A 399 20.32 13.73 10.97
CA THR A 399 19.29 14.62 11.51
C THR A 399 18.01 13.84 11.82
N LEU A 400 17.57 12.97 10.90
CA LEU A 400 16.43 12.07 11.14
C LEU A 400 16.63 11.15 12.34
N SER A 401 17.85 10.66 12.58
CA SER A 401 18.13 9.81 13.75
C SER A 401 17.87 10.54 15.07
N ILE A 402 18.19 11.83 15.12
CA ILE A 402 18.05 12.67 16.31
C ILE A 402 16.57 13.07 16.48
N GLU A 403 15.94 13.55 15.41
CA GLU A 403 14.54 14.01 15.44
C GLU A 403 13.56 12.88 15.82
N TYR A 404 13.81 11.66 15.34
CA TYR A 404 12.95 10.50 15.59
C TYR A 404 13.55 9.53 16.63
N ASP A 405 14.49 9.96 17.47
CA ASP A 405 15.17 9.10 18.44
C ASP A 405 14.17 8.34 19.33
N THR A 406 13.17 9.04 19.90
CA THR A 406 12.13 8.41 20.72
C THR A 406 11.40 7.29 19.98
N LEU A 407 11.07 7.49 18.70
CA LEU A 407 10.37 6.50 17.88
C LEU A 407 11.28 5.30 17.58
N LEU A 408 12.52 5.57 17.16
CA LEU A 408 13.52 4.56 16.84
C LEU A 408 13.89 3.73 18.07
N THR A 409 14.05 4.37 19.22
CA THR A 409 14.31 3.74 20.52
C THR A 409 13.11 2.91 20.99
N SER A 410 11.88 3.39 20.79
CA SER A 410 10.67 2.61 21.07
C SER A 410 10.61 1.32 20.24
N ALA A 411 10.96 1.38 18.96
CA ALA A 411 11.04 0.18 18.11
C ALA A 411 12.08 -0.83 18.61
N LYS A 412 13.25 -0.35 19.06
CA LYS A 412 14.33 -1.20 19.59
C LYS A 412 13.96 -1.87 20.91
N LEU A 413 13.43 -1.08 21.86
CA LEU A 413 13.13 -1.54 23.22
C LEU A 413 11.88 -2.43 23.26
N SER A 414 10.95 -2.25 22.31
CA SER A 414 9.74 -3.08 22.27
C SER A 414 10.06 -4.54 21.94
N PRO A 415 9.57 -5.51 22.71
CA PRO A 415 9.79 -6.93 22.43
C PRO A 415 8.96 -7.43 21.24
N SER A 416 7.81 -6.81 20.97
CA SER A 416 6.91 -7.18 19.87
C SER A 416 6.10 -5.97 19.38
N CYS A 417 5.32 -6.14 18.31
CA CYS A 417 4.39 -5.12 17.83
C CYS A 417 3.07 -5.08 18.62
N ASP A 418 2.77 -6.11 19.40
CA ASP A 418 1.46 -6.27 20.06
C ASP A 418 1.38 -5.52 21.41
N VAL A 419 2.43 -4.79 21.79
CA VAL A 419 2.49 -4.01 23.05
C VAL A 419 1.37 -2.97 23.14
N ALA A 420 0.89 -2.47 22.01
CA ALA A 420 -0.23 -1.51 21.94
C ALA A 420 -1.60 -2.17 21.69
N GLY A 421 -1.71 -3.49 21.86
CA GLY A 421 -2.92 -4.25 21.55
C GLY A 421 -3.26 -4.19 20.06
N ASP A 422 -4.51 -3.87 19.73
CA ASP A 422 -5.00 -3.78 18.35
C ASP A 422 -4.63 -2.45 17.64
N ARG A 423 -3.98 -1.52 18.33
CA ARG A 423 -3.59 -0.23 17.74
C ARG A 423 -2.43 -0.43 16.77
N ARG A 424 -2.58 0.03 15.53
CA ARG A 424 -1.54 -0.09 14.48
C ARG A 424 -0.31 0.80 14.70
N VAL A 425 -0.30 1.67 15.72
CA VAL A 425 0.81 2.60 15.99
C VAL A 425 2.15 1.90 16.11
N MET A 426 2.20 0.76 16.82
CA MET A 426 3.44 -0.02 16.95
C MET A 426 3.81 -0.71 15.64
N GLU A 427 2.84 -1.20 14.87
CA GLU A 427 3.12 -1.70 13.51
C GLU A 427 3.82 -0.63 12.68
N THR A 428 3.27 0.60 12.70
CA THR A 428 3.80 1.77 12.01
C THR A 428 5.19 2.19 12.46
N ILE A 429 5.44 2.19 13.76
CA ILE A 429 6.77 2.43 14.32
C ILE A 429 7.77 1.38 13.82
N PHE A 430 7.41 0.10 13.82
CA PHE A 430 8.30 -0.97 13.37
C PHE A 430 8.65 -0.86 11.88
N TRP A 431 7.67 -0.83 10.97
CA TRP A 431 8.00 -0.81 9.55
C TRP A 431 8.64 0.52 9.12
N SER A 432 8.33 1.65 9.77
CA SER A 432 9.00 2.93 9.49
C SER A 432 10.46 2.95 9.96
N ALA A 433 10.76 2.42 11.16
CA ALA A 433 12.13 2.27 11.66
C ALA A 433 12.95 1.30 10.80
N ILE A 434 12.35 0.18 10.37
CA ILE A 434 12.98 -0.78 9.45
C ILE A 434 13.30 -0.11 8.11
N THR A 435 12.39 0.68 7.56
CA THR A 435 12.66 1.45 6.34
C THR A 435 13.80 2.45 6.54
N TYR A 436 13.82 3.18 7.67
CA TYR A 436 14.90 4.11 7.98
C TYR A 436 16.27 3.42 8.02
N TYR A 437 16.41 2.33 8.79
CA TYR A 437 17.68 1.58 8.85
C TYR A 437 18.04 0.93 7.50
N GLY A 438 17.04 0.52 6.71
CA GLY A 438 17.22 0.08 5.34
C GLY A 438 17.80 1.18 4.45
N THR A 439 17.33 2.43 4.61
CA THR A 439 17.88 3.60 3.89
C THR A 439 19.33 3.87 4.27
N VAL A 440 19.69 3.75 5.56
CA VAL A 440 21.09 3.87 6.02
C VAL A 440 21.96 2.80 5.36
N ALA A 441 21.52 1.54 5.36
CA ALA A 441 22.25 0.45 4.72
C ALA A 441 22.40 0.68 3.21
N TYR A 442 21.34 1.10 2.54
CA TYR A 442 21.35 1.41 1.11
C TYR A 442 22.33 2.54 0.75
N PHE A 443 22.38 3.61 1.53
CA PHE A 443 23.38 4.69 1.36
C PHE A 443 24.80 4.13 1.35
N HIS A 444 25.15 3.34 2.36
CA HIS A 444 26.48 2.74 2.48
C HIS A 444 26.80 1.81 1.30
N LEU A 445 25.83 0.99 0.87
CA LEU A 445 26.03 0.08 -0.26
C LEU A 445 26.26 0.83 -1.58
N CYS A 446 25.49 1.89 -1.86
CA CYS A 446 25.67 2.71 -3.07
C CYS A 446 27.04 3.40 -3.11
N PHE A 447 27.58 3.82 -1.97
CA PHE A 447 28.79 4.64 -1.92
C PHE A 447 30.00 3.94 -1.29
N GLU A 448 29.96 2.61 -1.10
CA GLU A 448 31.06 1.82 -0.50
C GLU A 448 32.41 2.09 -1.20
N ARG A 449 32.43 2.09 -2.54
CA ARG A 449 33.63 2.37 -3.34
C ARG A 449 34.14 3.80 -3.17
N LEU A 450 33.24 4.76 -2.97
CA LEU A 450 33.59 6.18 -2.81
C LEU A 450 34.31 6.38 -1.47
N VAL A 451 33.75 5.80 -0.40
CA VAL A 451 34.32 5.84 0.95
C VAL A 451 35.66 5.10 1.02
N ALA A 452 35.76 3.92 0.38
CA ALA A 452 37.00 3.13 0.37
C ALA A 452 38.19 3.86 -0.27
N ARG A 453 37.93 4.79 -1.20
CA ARG A 453 38.98 5.60 -1.85
C ARG A 453 39.45 6.78 -1.02
N ARG A 454 38.69 7.20 0.00
CA ARG A 454 39.00 8.37 0.83
C ARG A 454 38.51 8.17 2.27
N SER A 455 39.39 7.67 3.13
CA SER A 455 39.11 7.43 4.56
C SER A 455 38.68 8.67 5.36
N GLU A 456 38.87 9.87 4.82
CA GLU A 456 38.47 11.15 5.43
C GLU A 456 36.94 11.39 5.37
N LEU A 457 36.21 10.66 4.52
CA LEU A 457 34.76 10.84 4.27
C LEU A 457 33.86 9.96 5.16
N GLN A 458 34.35 9.50 6.32
CA GLN A 458 33.54 8.65 7.19
C GLN A 458 32.30 9.42 7.67
N PRO A 459 31.09 9.01 7.26
CA PRO A 459 29.88 9.72 7.66
C PRO A 459 29.73 9.64 9.18
N SER A 460 29.35 10.76 9.81
CA SER A 460 28.84 10.76 11.19
C SER A 460 27.42 10.17 11.24
N MET A 461 27.26 8.98 10.69
CA MET A 461 26.02 8.24 10.56
C MET A 461 26.22 6.85 11.14
N LEU A 462 25.12 6.19 11.49
CA LEU A 462 25.11 4.81 11.95
C LEU A 462 25.91 3.90 11.00
N PRO A 463 26.85 3.07 11.52
CA PRO A 463 27.62 2.13 10.70
C PRO A 463 26.72 1.12 9.96
N LEU A 464 27.16 0.68 8.78
CA LEU A 464 26.45 -0.31 7.95
C LEU A 464 26.10 -1.58 8.74
N THR A 465 27.05 -2.12 9.51
CA THR A 465 26.85 -3.34 10.30
C THR A 465 25.73 -3.19 11.33
N THR A 466 25.67 -2.04 12.01
CA THR A 466 24.62 -1.74 12.99
C THR A 466 23.27 -1.52 12.30
N ALA A 467 23.25 -0.80 11.17
CA ALA A 467 22.03 -0.60 10.39
C ALA A 467 21.42 -1.93 9.91
N VAL A 468 22.24 -2.80 9.33
CA VAL A 468 21.82 -4.13 8.87
C VAL A 468 21.33 -5.00 10.02
N SER A 469 22.04 -4.99 11.15
CA SER A 469 21.62 -5.75 12.35
C SER A 469 20.25 -5.28 12.86
N LEU A 470 20.01 -3.96 12.89
CA LEU A 470 18.72 -3.40 13.31
C LEU A 470 17.59 -3.73 12.32
N VAL A 471 17.85 -3.70 11.01
CA VAL A 471 16.85 -4.16 10.03
C VAL A 471 16.47 -5.61 10.30
N LEU A 472 17.44 -6.52 10.47
CA LEU A 472 17.19 -7.94 10.70
C LEU A 472 16.48 -8.21 12.03
N GLU A 473 16.93 -7.59 13.12
CA GLU A 473 16.35 -7.75 14.46
C GLU A 473 14.89 -7.28 14.49
N LEU A 474 14.63 -6.07 13.99
CA LEU A 474 13.28 -5.51 13.97
C LEU A 474 12.37 -6.29 13.01
N SER A 475 12.89 -6.77 11.88
CA SER A 475 12.15 -7.64 10.95
C SER A 475 11.78 -8.97 11.59
N LEU A 476 12.66 -9.55 12.42
CA LEU A 476 12.38 -10.77 13.16
C LEU A 476 11.29 -10.57 14.20
N LYS A 477 11.35 -9.46 14.96
CA LYS A 477 10.29 -9.08 15.91
C LYS A 477 8.96 -8.87 15.20
N LEU A 478 8.95 -8.13 14.08
CA LEU A 478 7.78 -7.90 13.25
C LEU A 478 7.20 -9.20 12.68
N HIS A 479 8.05 -10.11 12.21
CA HIS A 479 7.61 -11.41 11.70
C HIS A 479 6.94 -12.26 12.78
N ARG A 480 7.48 -12.25 14.00
CA ARG A 480 6.94 -13.03 15.13
C ARG A 480 5.56 -12.55 15.57
N SER A 481 5.32 -11.23 15.57
CA SER A 481 4.02 -10.65 15.93
C SER A 481 3.04 -10.64 14.76
N ARG A 482 3.47 -10.15 13.60
CA ARG A 482 2.61 -9.83 12.45
C ARG A 482 3.30 -10.22 11.14
N PRO A 483 3.38 -11.52 10.80
CA PRO A 483 4.14 -12.01 9.63
C PRO A 483 3.69 -11.40 8.30
N ARG A 484 2.39 -11.07 8.17
CA ARG A 484 1.85 -10.42 6.97
C ARG A 484 2.44 -9.04 6.69
N LEU A 485 2.91 -8.33 7.71
CA LEU A 485 3.51 -6.99 7.55
C LEU A 485 4.88 -7.03 6.87
N LEU A 486 5.51 -8.21 6.75
CA LEU A 486 6.77 -8.35 6.00
C LEU A 486 6.65 -7.86 4.55
N VAL A 487 5.46 -7.92 3.94
CA VAL A 487 5.24 -7.40 2.59
C VAL A 487 5.66 -5.94 2.45
N ARG A 488 5.47 -5.12 3.50
CA ARG A 488 5.80 -3.68 3.50
C ARG A 488 7.28 -3.41 3.61
N ILE A 489 8.05 -4.38 4.10
CA ILE A 489 9.49 -4.27 4.31
C ILE A 489 10.29 -5.19 3.40
N THR A 490 9.70 -5.65 2.29
CA THR A 490 10.38 -6.49 1.29
C THR A 490 11.71 -5.86 0.84
N TRP A 491 11.71 -4.55 0.55
CA TRP A 491 12.91 -3.84 0.12
C TRP A 491 13.99 -3.70 1.21
N PRO A 492 13.70 -3.18 2.42
CA PRO A 492 14.69 -3.15 3.50
C PRO A 492 15.24 -4.54 3.84
N LEU A 493 14.37 -5.56 3.84
CA LEU A 493 14.75 -6.93 4.14
C LEU A 493 15.71 -7.50 3.08
N PHE A 494 15.44 -7.23 1.81
CA PHE A 494 16.34 -7.58 0.71
C PHE A 494 17.71 -6.89 0.85
N ILE A 495 17.72 -5.57 1.08
CA ILE A 495 18.95 -4.78 1.26
C ILE A 495 19.80 -5.31 2.41
N ALA A 496 19.17 -5.62 3.56
CA ALA A 496 19.87 -6.22 4.68
C ALA A 496 20.41 -7.62 4.35
N GLY A 497 19.63 -8.43 3.63
CA GLY A 497 20.03 -9.76 3.16
C GLY A 497 21.31 -9.74 2.32
N ILE A 498 21.40 -8.84 1.34
CA ILE A 498 22.61 -8.74 0.50
C ILE A 498 23.79 -8.07 1.22
N ALA A 499 23.53 -7.26 2.26
CA ALA A 499 24.58 -6.56 3.00
C ALA A 499 25.22 -7.42 4.09
N THR A 500 24.43 -8.28 4.75
CA THR A 500 24.93 -9.14 5.82
C THR A 500 25.96 -10.15 5.29
N SER A 501 26.99 -10.44 6.10
CA SER A 501 27.93 -11.55 5.85
C SER A 501 27.50 -12.85 6.54
N ASP A 502 26.52 -12.79 7.44
CA ASP A 502 26.10 -13.95 8.23
C ASP A 502 25.15 -14.84 7.42
N ARG A 503 25.60 -16.07 7.14
CA ARG A 503 24.83 -17.06 6.36
C ARG A 503 23.48 -17.40 6.99
N ILE A 504 23.37 -17.41 8.31
CA ILE A 504 22.11 -17.72 8.99
C ILE A 504 21.07 -16.63 8.68
N TYR A 505 21.49 -15.36 8.74
CA TYR A 505 20.60 -14.25 8.39
C TYR A 505 20.29 -14.19 6.90
N GLN A 506 21.25 -14.52 6.02
CA GLN A 506 21.00 -14.63 4.58
C GLN A 506 19.94 -15.68 4.25
N ASP A 507 20.04 -16.86 4.86
CA ASP A 507 19.07 -17.95 4.68
C ASP A 507 17.71 -17.55 5.24
N TRP A 508 17.67 -16.95 6.43
CA TRP A 508 16.43 -16.47 7.03
C TRP A 508 15.72 -15.46 6.11
N VAL A 509 16.44 -14.47 5.59
CA VAL A 509 15.90 -13.48 4.64
C VAL A 509 15.37 -14.17 3.39
N SER A 510 16.13 -15.07 2.78
CA SER A 510 15.71 -15.78 1.55
C SER A 510 14.41 -16.57 1.78
N ILE A 511 14.31 -17.28 2.92
CA ILE A 511 13.10 -18.03 3.29
C ILE A 511 11.92 -17.06 3.47
N ARG A 512 12.09 -15.98 4.24
CA ARG A 512 11.00 -15.00 4.46
C ARG A 512 10.52 -14.37 3.14
N LEU A 513 11.43 -14.01 2.24
CA LEU A 513 11.07 -13.46 0.93
C LEU A 513 10.35 -14.48 0.04
N ARG A 514 10.72 -15.77 0.11
CA ARG A 514 10.02 -16.86 -0.58
C ARG A 514 8.61 -17.07 -0.05
N GLU A 515 8.41 -16.98 1.26
CA GLU A 515 7.07 -17.11 1.86
C GLU A 515 6.10 -16.03 1.37
N LEU A 516 6.60 -14.83 1.05
CA LEU A 516 5.83 -13.76 0.44
C LEU A 516 5.37 -14.10 -1.00
N GLY A 517 5.96 -15.11 -1.63
CA GLY A 517 5.55 -15.67 -2.92
C GLY A 517 4.06 -15.99 -3.03
N ARG A 518 3.42 -16.34 -1.91
CA ARG A 518 1.97 -16.56 -1.83
C ARG A 518 1.13 -15.34 -2.18
N TYR A 519 1.70 -14.13 -2.08
CA TYR A 519 1.03 -12.86 -2.40
C TYR A 519 1.41 -12.30 -3.78
N GLY A 520 2.41 -12.90 -4.45
CA GLY A 520 2.94 -12.42 -5.72
C GLY A 520 4.18 -13.20 -6.16
N GLN A 521 4.22 -13.61 -7.43
CA GLN A 521 5.36 -14.35 -7.98
C GLN A 521 6.65 -13.54 -7.99
N ASN A 522 6.57 -12.21 -7.99
CA ASN A 522 7.77 -11.36 -8.01
C ASN A 522 8.50 -11.35 -6.66
N TYR A 523 7.84 -11.70 -5.56
CA TYR A 523 8.52 -11.94 -4.28
C TYR A 523 9.44 -13.18 -4.34
N ASP A 524 9.05 -14.24 -5.06
CA ASP A 524 9.93 -15.40 -5.30
C ASP A 524 11.15 -15.02 -6.13
N ARG A 525 10.98 -14.15 -7.12
CA ARG A 525 12.09 -13.64 -7.93
C ARG A 525 13.09 -12.89 -7.09
N ILE A 526 12.64 -12.06 -6.15
CA ILE A 526 13.52 -11.39 -5.19
C ILE A 526 14.26 -12.44 -4.33
N SER A 527 13.55 -13.43 -3.78
CA SER A 527 14.18 -14.49 -2.97
C SER A 527 15.29 -15.22 -3.75
N LYS A 528 15.07 -15.55 -5.02
CA LYS A 528 16.08 -16.17 -5.89
C LYS A 528 17.29 -15.26 -6.11
N ARG A 529 17.07 -13.98 -6.39
CA ARG A 529 18.16 -12.98 -6.55
C ARG A 529 19.00 -12.83 -5.30
N THR A 530 18.37 -12.88 -4.13
CA THR A 530 19.10 -12.89 -2.86
C THR A 530 20.07 -14.08 -2.82
N VAL A 531 19.62 -15.29 -3.17
CA VAL A 531 20.47 -16.50 -3.22
C VAL A 531 21.57 -16.39 -4.28
N GLU A 532 21.26 -15.90 -5.48
CA GLU A 532 22.23 -15.72 -6.56
C GLU A 532 23.36 -14.74 -6.15
N ASN A 533 23.01 -13.63 -5.49
CA ASN A 533 23.96 -12.66 -4.96
C ASN A 533 24.85 -13.20 -3.84
N HIS A 534 24.41 -14.25 -3.15
CA HIS A 534 25.21 -14.95 -2.14
C HIS A 534 26.21 -15.94 -2.73
N ALA A 535 25.95 -16.42 -3.94
CA ALA A 535 26.86 -17.27 -4.71
C ALA A 535 27.93 -16.45 -5.45
N SER A 536 27.60 -15.24 -5.90
CA SER A 536 28.57 -14.29 -6.46
C SER A 536 29.35 -13.61 -5.32
N ASN A 537 30.59 -14.07 -5.09
CA ASN A 537 31.42 -13.65 -3.95
C ASN A 537 31.90 -12.16 -3.99
N THR A 538 31.35 -11.34 -4.88
CA THR A 538 31.69 -9.92 -5.08
C THR A 538 30.56 -9.03 -4.58
N ARG A 539 30.73 -8.43 -3.39
CA ARG A 539 29.83 -7.37 -2.84
C ARG A 539 29.57 -6.24 -3.84
N THR A 540 30.55 -5.97 -4.70
CA THR A 540 30.60 -4.77 -5.51
C THR A 540 29.88 -4.84 -6.85
N ARG A 541 29.51 -6.04 -7.36
CA ARG A 541 28.55 -6.15 -8.47
C ARG A 541 27.10 -5.94 -8.00
N ARG A 542 26.85 -6.08 -6.69
CA ARG A 542 25.49 -6.11 -6.14
C ARG A 542 24.75 -4.78 -6.26
N CYS A 543 25.42 -3.63 -6.26
CA CYS A 543 24.75 -2.32 -6.43
C CYS A 543 24.69 -1.82 -7.87
N GLU A 544 25.59 -2.26 -8.75
CA GLU A 544 25.59 -1.85 -10.17
C GLU A 544 24.49 -2.59 -10.97
N GLU A 545 23.99 -3.71 -10.45
CA GLU A 545 22.86 -4.48 -11.00
C GLU A 545 21.48 -3.99 -10.51
N PHE A 546 21.42 -3.04 -9.56
CA PHE A 546 20.21 -2.33 -9.09
C PHE A 546 20.18 -0.89 -9.60
#